data_AF-A0A9D0NVJ8-F1
#
_entry.id   AF-A0A9D0NVJ8-F1
#
_cell.length_a   1.000
_cell.length_b   1.000
_cell.length_c   1.000
_cell.angle_alpha   90.00
_cell.angle_beta   90.00
_cell.angle_gamma   90.00
#
_symmetry.space_group_name_H-M   'P 1'
#
loop_
_entity.id
_entity.type
_entity.pdbx_description
1 polymer ?
#
loop_
_entity_poly.entity_id
_entity_poly.type
_entity_poly.pdbx_seq_one_letter_code
_entity_poly.pdbx_strand_id
1 'polypeptide(L)' 'MTDKRALNEKEAAEYIGFSVAFLRLNRNYDNHPPGNRLPGPRFVRIRNRRVLYYREDLDAWLDGLKQEQENA' A
#
# COMPACT_ATOMS: atom_id res chain seq x y z
N MET A 1 -7.88 12.69 -18.39
CA MET A 1 -8.04 12.18 -17.01
C MET A 1 -6.79 12.58 -16.26
N THR A 2 -6.93 13.38 -15.21
CA THR A 2 -5.78 13.93 -14.47
C THR A 2 -5.09 12.81 -13.70
N ASP A 3 -3.85 12.49 -14.08
CA ASP A 3 -3.06 11.46 -13.40
C ASP A 3 -2.75 11.93 -11.97
N LYS A 4 -3.51 11.41 -11.00
CA LYS A 4 -3.34 11.80 -9.59
C LYS A 4 -2.12 11.08 -9.07
N ARG A 5 -1.09 11.85 -8.70
CA ARG A 5 0.14 11.31 -8.09
C ARG A 5 -0.12 10.57 -6.76
N ALA A 6 -1.13 11.00 -6.01
CA ALA A 6 -1.53 10.41 -4.74
C ALA A 6 -2.97 9.91 -4.79
N LEU A 7 -3.15 8.66 -4.41
CA LEU A 7 -4.41 7.93 -4.36
C LEU A 7 -4.93 7.88 -2.92
N ASN A 8 -6.25 7.91 -2.77
CA ASN A 8 -6.89 7.63 -1.49
C ASN A 8 -6.92 6.11 -1.19
N GLU A 9 -7.34 5.72 0.01
CA GLU A 9 -7.35 4.32 0.44
C GLU A 9 -8.20 3.38 -0.45
N LYS A 10 -9.31 3.88 -1.02
CA LYS A 10 -10.15 3.11 -1.95
C LYS A 10 -9.50 2.98 -3.32
N GLU A 11 -9.02 4.11 -3.87
CA GLU A 11 -8.31 4.14 -5.15
C GLU A 11 -7.04 3.27 -5.11
N ALA A 12 -6.29 3.32 -4.00
CA ALA A 12 -5.09 2.50 -3.81
C ALA A 12 -5.44 1.01 -3.74
N ALA A 13 -6.49 0.64 -3.00
CA ALA A 13 -6.98 -0.73 -2.92
C ALA A 13 -7.39 -1.29 -4.29
N GLU A 14 -8.13 -0.49 -5.08
CA GLU A 14 -8.49 -0.82 -6.46
C GLU A 14 -7.23 -0.95 -7.35
N TYR A 15 -6.25 -0.07 -7.17
CA TYR A 15 -5.01 -0.07 -7.96
C TYR A 15 -4.17 -1.33 -7.76
N ILE A 16 -3.96 -1.74 -6.51
CA ILE A 16 -3.16 -2.94 -6.19
C ILE A 16 -3.97 -4.24 -6.21
N GLY A 17 -5.29 -4.16 -6.41
CA GLY A 17 -6.18 -5.33 -6.40
C GLY A 17 -6.47 -5.93 -5.01
N PHE A 18 -6.25 -5.17 -3.93
CA PHE A 18 -6.51 -5.62 -2.56
C PHE A 18 -7.75 -4.96 -1.96
N SER A 19 -8.20 -5.45 -0.80
CA SER A 19 -9.30 -4.81 -0.07
C SER A 19 -8.84 -3.59 0.75
N VAL A 20 -9.73 -2.62 0.92
CA VAL A 20 -9.51 -1.47 1.84
C VAL A 20 -9.21 -1.97 3.27
N ALA A 21 -9.85 -3.06 3.69
CA ALA A 21 -9.61 -3.68 5.00
C ALA A 21 -8.17 -4.19 5.16
N PHE A 22 -7.58 -4.73 4.09
CA PHE A 22 -6.17 -5.13 4.09
C PHE A 22 -5.25 -3.93 4.35
N LEU A 23 -5.45 -2.80 3.65
CA LEU A 23 -4.68 -1.58 3.87
C LEU A 23 -4.83 -1.02 5.29
N ARG A 24 -6.04 -1.10 5.87
CA ARG A 24 -6.28 -0.69 7.27
C ARG A 24 -5.58 -1.59 8.26
N LEU A 25 -5.66 -2.91 8.05
CA LEU A 25 -4.98 -3.88 8.89
C LEU A 25 -3.48 -3.61 8.88
N ASN A 26 -2.91 -3.43 7.69
CA ASN A 26 -1.49 -3.18 7.51
C ASN A 26 -1.02 -1.89 8.21
N ARG A 27 -1.80 -0.81 8.08
CA ARG A 27 -1.57 0.43 8.82
C ARG A 27 -1.65 0.26 10.33
N ASN A 28 -2.58 -0.54 10.84
CA ASN A 28 -2.74 -0.75 12.28
C ASN A 28 -1.55 -1.50 12.90
N TYR A 29 -0.79 -2.25 12.09
CA TYR A 29 0.45 -2.93 12.49
C TYR A 29 1.71 -2.19 12.03
N ASP A 30 1.60 -0.90 11.66
CA ASP A 30 2.71 -0.07 11.18
C ASP A 30 3.56 -0.74 10.08
N ASN A 31 2.89 -1.37 9.12
CA ASN A 31 3.53 -2.11 8.02
C ASN A 31 4.27 -3.40 8.41
N HIS A 32 4.18 -3.82 9.67
CA HIS A 32 4.74 -5.06 10.22
C HIS A 32 3.63 -5.99 10.73
N PRO A 33 2.81 -6.57 9.84
CA PRO A 33 1.79 -7.52 10.26
C PRO A 33 2.44 -8.71 10.99
N PRO A 34 1.86 -9.20 12.09
CA PRO A 34 2.44 -10.30 12.84
C PRO A 34 2.48 -11.59 12.00
N GLY A 35 3.67 -12.20 11.91
CA GLY A 35 3.96 -13.42 11.14
C GLY A 35 4.55 -13.16 9.75
N ASN A 36 4.58 -14.20 8.89
CA ASN A 36 5.07 -14.15 7.51
C ASN A 36 4.06 -13.49 6.55
N ARG A 37 3.36 -12.44 7.01
CA ARG A 37 2.32 -11.75 6.26
C ARG A 37 2.94 -10.66 5.38
N LEU A 38 2.35 -10.47 4.20
CA LEU A 38 2.75 -9.44 3.24
C LEU A 38 2.77 -8.05 3.91
N PRO A 39 3.94 -7.40 3.98
CA PRO A 39 4.02 -6.00 4.43
C PRO A 39 3.22 -5.14 3.45
N GLY A 40 2.64 -4.05 3.92
CA GLY A 40 1.78 -3.20 3.09
C GLY A 40 2.58 -2.20 2.27
N PRO A 41 1.93 -1.51 1.33
CA PRO A 41 2.55 -0.38 0.67
C PRO A 41 2.75 0.79 1.63
N ARG A 42 3.77 1.61 1.36
CA ARG A 42 4.03 2.83 2.14
C ARG A 42 2.86 3.81 2.01
N PHE A 43 2.59 4.53 3.10
CA PHE A 43 1.50 5.50 3.15
C PHE A 43 1.96 6.81 3.77
N VAL A 44 1.30 7.90 3.37
CA VAL A 44 1.54 9.24 3.91
C VAL A 44 0.33 9.71 4.68
N ARG A 45 0.56 10.08 5.95
CA ARG A 45 -0.46 10.61 6.85
C ARG A 45 -0.44 12.14 6.85
N ILE A 46 -1.40 12.75 6.16
CA ILE A 46 -1.55 14.21 6.17
C ILE A 46 -2.18 14.65 7.50
N ARG A 47 -1.41 15.37 8.31
CA ARG A 47 -1.85 16.06 9.56
C ARG A 47 -2.85 15.22 10.38
N ASN A 48 -2.59 13.93 10.49
CA ASN A 48 -3.35 12.97 11.29
C ASN A 48 -4.75 12.53 10.79
N ARG A 49 -5.32 13.11 9.71
CA ARG A 49 -6.71 12.85 9.28
C ARG A 49 -6.86 12.04 8.00
N ARG A 50 -5.97 12.24 7.03
CA ARG A 50 -6.05 11.59 5.73
C ARG A 50 -4.82 10.72 5.51
N VAL A 51 -5.05 9.54 4.99
CA VAL A 51 -4.01 8.63 4.53
C VAL A 51 -4.07 8.61 3.01
N LEU A 52 -2.94 8.91 2.38
CA LEU A 52 -2.76 8.85 0.94
C LEU A 52 -1.64 7.87 0.63
N TYR A 53 -1.75 7.26 -0.54
CA TYR A 53 -0.75 6.37 -1.10
C TYR A 53 -0.21 7.03 -2.36
N TYR A 54 1.10 7.22 -2.47
CA TYR A 54 1.68 7.67 -3.72
C TYR A 54 1.71 6.50 -4.70
N ARG A 55 1.42 6.79 -5.97
CA ARG A 55 1.47 5.76 -7.00
C ARG A 55 2.86 5.12 -7.11
N GLU A 56 3.90 5.94 -7.03
CA GLU A 56 5.31 5.53 -6.97
C GLU A 56 5.58 4.53 -5.83
N ASP A 57 4.99 4.75 -4.65
CA ASP A 57 5.15 3.85 -3.50
C ASP A 57 4.38 2.53 -3.68
N LEU A 58 3.22 2.57 -4.35
CA LEU A 58 2.46 1.37 -4.69
C LEU A 58 3.19 0.52 -5.74
N ASP A 59 3.75 1.16 -6.76
CA ASP A 59 4.52 0.50 -7.82
C ASP A 59 5.79 -0.14 -7.23
N ALA A 60 6.55 0.61 -6.41
CA ALA A 60 7.73 0.09 -5.74
C ALA A 60 7.42 -1.11 -4.82
N TRP A 61 6.24 -1.11 -4.19
CA TRP A 61 5.78 -2.23 -3.38
C TRP A 61 5.49 -3.46 -4.26
N LEU A 62 4.78 -3.30 -5.37
CA LEU A 62 4.50 -4.39 -6.32
C LEU A 62 5.79 -4.98 -6.91
N ASP A 63 6.76 -4.13 -7.25
CA ASP A 63 8.07 -4.55 -7.75
C ASP A 63 8.85 -5.34 -6.70
N GLY A 64 8.78 -4.94 -5.43
CA GLY A 64 9.36 -5.69 -4.31
C GLY A 64 8.75 -7.10 -4.20
N LEU A 65 7.42 -7.21 -4.28
CA LEU A 65 6.75 -8.52 -4.26
C LEU A 65 7.19 -9.40 -5.43
N LYS A 66 7.32 -8.82 -6.62
CA LYS A 66 7.77 -9.53 -7.80
C LYS A 66 9.18 -10.09 -7.59
N GLN A 67 10.09 -9.31 -7.01
CA GLN A 67 11.47 -9.76 -6.73
C GLN A 67 11.52 -10.85 -5.65
N GLU A 68 10.68 -10.76 -4.61
CA GLU A 68 10.57 -11.82 -3.60
C GLU A 68 10.06 -13.15 -4.20
N GLN A 69 9.11 -13.09 -5.14
CA GLN A 69 8.64 -14.28 -5.85
C GLN A 69 9.70 -14.89 -6.78
N GLU A 70 10.54 -14.06 -7.41
CA GLU A 70 11.60 -14.51 -8.32
C GLU A 70 12.78 -15.16 -7.57
N ASN A 71 13.01 -14.74 -6.33
CA ASN A 71 14.10 -15.25 -5.47
C ASN A 71 13.70 -16.46 -4.60
N ALA A 72 12.44 -16.92 -4.69
CA ALA A 72 11.89 -18.05 -3.93
C ALA A 72 11.83 -19.33 -4.77
#